data_AF-A0A418NRM6-F1
#
_entry.id   AF-A0A418NRM6-F1
#
_cell.length_a   1.000
_cell.length_b   1.000
_cell.length_c   1.000
_cell.angle_alpha   90.00
_cell.angle_beta   90.00
_cell.angle_gamma   90.00
#
_symmetry.space_group_name_H-M   'P 1'
#
loop_
_entity.id
_entity.type
_entity.pdbx_description
1 polymer ?
#
loop_
_entity_poly.entity_id
_entity_poly.type
_entity_poly.pdbx_seq_one_letter_code
_entity_poly.pdbx_strand_id
1 'polypeptide(L)' 'MSQNYHFYKQRAEEAATDADGAELENVRERHLQAEKTWRGLAEQARKVEEDRAVAKQERLDRIAAEEEAAETESGE' A
#
# COMPACT_ATOMS: atom_id res chain seq x y z
N MET A 1 -14.62 0.52 9.02
CA MET A 1 -13.28 -0.06 8.87
C MET A 1 -12.63 0.62 7.67
N SER A 2 -11.48 1.27 7.81
CA SER A 2 -10.81 1.85 6.63
C SER A 2 -10.20 0.72 5.81
N GLN A 3 -10.35 0.80 4.48
CA GLN A 3 -9.82 -0.20 3.57
C GLN A 3 -8.33 0.12 3.33
N ASN A 4 -7.45 -0.51 4.10
CA ASN A 4 -6.00 -0.34 4.01
C ASN A 4 -5.32 -1.60 3.45
N TYR A 5 -4.01 -1.53 3.21
CA TYR A 5 -3.20 -2.66 2.72
C TYR A 5 -3.50 -3.97 3.47
N HIS A 6 -3.54 -3.93 4.81
CA HIS A 6 -3.76 -5.11 5.64
C HIS A 6 -5.14 -5.72 5.42
N PHE A 7 -6.17 -4.91 5.25
CA PHE A 7 -7.52 -5.40 4.95
C PHE A 7 -7.55 -6.18 3.62
N TYR A 8 -6.98 -5.61 2.56
CA TYR A 8 -6.96 -6.29 1.26
C TYR A 8 -6.05 -7.53 1.25
N LYS A 9 -4.93 -7.49 1.98
CA LYS A 9 -4.05 -8.65 2.16
C LYS A 9 -4.77 -9.80 2.86
N GLN A 10 -5.49 -9.51 3.95
CA GLN A 10 -6.26 -10.53 4.67
C GLN A 10 -7.33 -11.15 3.77
N ARG A 11 -8.06 -10.35 2.99
CA ARG A 11 -9.06 -10.87 2.03
C ARG A 11 -8.44 -11.74 0.94
N ALA A 12 -7.24 -11.42 0.47
CA ALA A 12 -6.51 -12.26 -0.45
C ALA A 12 -6.14 -13.61 0.18
N GLU A 13 -5.66 -13.62 1.42
CA GLU A 13 -5.28 -14.83 2.15
C GLU A 13 -6.50 -15.73 2.47
N GLU A 14 -7.63 -15.13 2.85
CA GLU A 14 -8.91 -15.83 3.01
C GLU A 14 -9.33 -16.50 1.71
N ALA A 15 -9.32 -15.77 0.59
CA ALA A 15 -9.68 -16.32 -0.72
C ALA A 15 -8.73 -17.43 -1.18
N ALA A 16 -7.42 -17.31 -0.91
CA ALA A 16 -6.45 -18.36 -1.22
C ALA A 16 -6.75 -19.64 -0.41
N THR A 17 -7.04 -19.50 0.88
CA THR A 17 -7.39 -20.61 1.78
C THR A 17 -8.66 -21.32 1.30
N ASP A 18 -9.68 -20.56 0.88
CA ASP A 18 -10.92 -21.11 0.33
C ASP A 18 -10.69 -21.82 -1.01
N ALA A 19 -9.78 -21.32 -1.86
CA ALA A 19 -9.40 -21.97 -3.11
C ALA A 19 -8.72 -23.33 -2.87
N ASP A 20 -7.85 -23.41 -1.87
CA ASP A 20 -7.15 -24.64 -1.48
C ASP A 20 -8.14 -25.69 -0.93
N GLY A 21 -9.16 -25.25 -0.19
CA GLY A 21 -10.22 -26.11 0.34
C GLY A 21 -11.32 -26.49 -0.67
N ALA A 22 -11.34 -25.89 -1.85
CA ALA A 22 -12.39 -26.12 -2.83
C ALA A 22 -12.27 -27.50 -3.50
N GLU A 23 -13.33 -28.30 -3.40
CA GLU A 23 -13.43 -29.62 -4.03
C GLU A 23 -13.79 -29.55 -5.52
N LEU A 24 -14.48 -28.48 -5.93
CA LEU A 24 -14.90 -28.25 -7.32
C LEU A 24 -14.00 -27.22 -7.99
N GLU A 25 -13.53 -27.52 -9.19
CA GLU A 25 -12.62 -26.64 -9.94
C GLU A 25 -13.24 -25.26 -10.22
N ASN A 26 -14.53 -25.22 -10.59
CA ASN A 26 -15.23 -23.96 -10.83
C ASN A 26 -15.39 -23.10 -9.56
N VAL A 27 -15.35 -23.70 -8.37
CA VAL A 27 -15.35 -22.99 -7.09
C VAL A 27 -13.95 -22.48 -6.80
N ARG A 28 -12.92 -23.34 -6.97
CA ARG A 28 -11.51 -22.96 -6.86
C ARG A 28 -11.18 -21.75 -7.74
N GLU A 29 -11.54 -21.79 -9.02
CA GLU A 29 -11.29 -20.71 -9.98
C GLU A 29 -11.89 -19.37 -9.53
N ARG A 30 -13.10 -19.39 -8.94
CA ARG A 30 -13.74 -18.18 -8.41
C ARG A 30 -12.97 -17.61 -7.24
N HIS A 31 -12.50 -18.46 -6.32
CA HIS A 31 -11.70 -18.02 -5.18
C HIS A 31 -10.33 -17.48 -5.63
N LEU A 32 -9.66 -18.13 -6.59
CA LEU A 32 -8.42 -17.63 -7.18
C LEU A 32 -8.60 -16.28 -7.88
N GLN A 33 -9.71 -16.07 -8.57
CA GLN A 33 -10.01 -14.78 -9.19
C GLN A 33 -10.26 -13.69 -8.14
N ALA A 34 -10.96 -14.03 -7.05
CA ALA A 34 -11.15 -13.12 -5.93
C ALA A 34 -9.82 -12.79 -5.24
N GLU A 35 -8.98 -13.78 -4.97
CA GLU A 35 -7.62 -13.60 -4.44
C GLU A 35 -6.84 -12.62 -5.32
N LYS A 36 -6.81 -12.84 -6.63
CA LYS A 36 -6.09 -11.97 -7.58
C LYS A 36 -6.56 -10.51 -7.48
N THR A 37 -7.88 -10.29 -7.41
CA THR A 37 -8.44 -8.94 -7.24
C THR A 37 -8.00 -8.32 -5.91
N TRP A 38 -8.08 -9.08 -4.82
CA TRP A 38 -7.67 -8.59 -3.50
C TRP A 38 -6.18 -8.29 -3.40
N ARG A 39 -5.32 -9.12 -4.00
CA ARG A 39 -3.88 -8.86 -4.10
C ARG A 39 -3.59 -7.57 -4.86
N GLY A 40 -4.25 -7.36 -6.01
CA GLY A 40 -4.10 -6.14 -6.78
C GLY A 40 -4.47 -4.88 -6.00
N LEU A 41 -5.57 -4.93 -5.23
CA LEU A 41 -5.97 -3.83 -4.35
C LEU A 41 -4.99 -3.60 -3.20
N ALA A 42 -4.44 -4.68 -2.63
CA ALA A 42 -3.42 -4.58 -1.59
C ALA A 42 -2.17 -3.88 -2.14
N GLU A 43 -1.67 -4.29 -3.31
CA GLU A 43 -0.49 -3.67 -3.94
C GLU A 43 -0.72 -2.18 -4.23
N GLN A 44 -1.90 -1.81 -4.74
CA GLN A 44 -2.27 -0.41 -4.94
C GLN A 44 -2.27 0.39 -3.63
N ALA A 45 -2.88 -0.15 -2.57
CA ALA A 45 -2.90 0.48 -1.26
C ALA A 45 -1.49 0.63 -0.68
N ARG A 46 -0.63 -0.37 -0.85
CA ARG A 46 0.78 -0.31 -0.43
C ARG A 46 1.52 0.81 -1.15
N LYS A 47 1.36 0.88 -2.48
CA LYS A 47 2.01 1.92 -3.29
C LYS A 47 1.57 3.32 -2.88
N VAL A 48 0.27 3.53 -2.60
CA VAL A 48 -0.23 4.84 -2.14
C VAL A 48 0.40 5.25 -0.80
N GLU A 49 0.57 4.32 0.13
CA GLU A 49 1.24 4.62 1.41
C GLU A 49 2.75 4.89 1.22
N GLU A 50 3.41 4.14 0.34
CA GLU A 50 4.82 4.38 -0.04
C GLU A 50 4.99 5.78 -0.67
N ASP A 51 4.17 6.12 -1.67
CA ASP A 51 4.19 7.42 -2.35
C ASP A 51 3.93 8.56 -1.36
N ARG A 52 3.02 8.37 -0.41
CA ARG A 52 2.75 9.33 0.67
C ARG A 52 3.96 9.51 1.59
N ALA A 53 4.66 8.43 1.93
CA ALA A 53 5.86 8.51 2.76
C ALA A 53 6.98 9.28 2.05
N VAL A 54 7.19 9.02 0.75
CA VAL A 54 8.15 9.74 -0.09
C VAL A 54 7.80 11.23 -0.16
N ALA A 55 6.55 11.57 -0.51
CA ALA A 55 6.13 12.96 -0.60
C ALA A 55 6.26 13.72 0.74
N LYS A 56 6.04 13.03 1.87
CA LYS A 56 6.27 13.60 3.19
C LYS A 56 7.75 13.88 3.42
N GLN A 57 8.63 12.96 3.06
CA GLN A 57 10.07 13.14 3.20
C GLN A 57 10.58 14.30 2.34
N GLU A 58 10.21 14.35 1.06
CA GLU A 58 10.57 15.45 0.16
C GLU A 58 10.09 16.82 0.67
N ARG A 59 8.94 16.87 1.33
CA ARG A 59 8.46 18.09 1.96
C ARG A 59 9.34 18.50 3.13
N LEU A 60 9.75 17.56 3.99
CA LEU A 60 10.62 17.84 5.12
C LEU A 60 12.02 18.28 4.66
N ASP A 61 12.57 17.60 3.66
CA ASP A 61 13.89 17.94 3.10
C ASP A 61 13.91 19.35 2.52
N ARG A 62 12.84 19.75 1.81
CA ARG A 62 12.69 21.12 1.30
C ARG A 62 12.62 22.15 2.43
N ILE A 63 11.86 21.87 3.49
CA ILE A 63 11.77 22.78 4.64
C ILE A 63 13.13 22.92 5.32
N ALA A 64 13.85 21.82 5.53
CA ALA A 64 15.19 21.86 6.10
C ALA A 64 16.17 22.67 5.23
N ALA A 65 16.13 22.48 3.90
CA ALA A 65 16.97 23.25 2.98
C ALA A 65 16.63 24.75 2.96
N GLU A 66 15.35 25.10 3.07
CA GLU A 66 14.90 26.50 3.19
C GLU A 66 15.35 27.13 4.53
N GLU A 67 15.29 26.38 5.63
CA GLU A 67 15.78 26.82 6.95
C GLU A 67 17.30 27.02 6.96
N GLU A 68 18.07 26.07 6.41
CA GLU A 68 19.53 26.18 6.28
C GLU A 68 19.91 27.40 5.42
N ALA A 69 19.22 27.63 4.30
CA ALA A 69 19.47 28.80 3.45
C ALA A 69 19.19 30.12 4.19
N ALA A 70 18.09 30.21 4.93
CA ALA A 70 17.74 31.40 5.71
C ALA A 70 18.73 31.66 6.86
N GLU A 71 19.28 30.61 7.48
CA GLU A 71 20.29 30.73 8.53
C GLU A 71 21.64 31.18 7.96
N THR A 72 22.02 30.72 6.77
CA THR A 72 23.22 31.23 6.09
C THR A 72 23.12 32.69 5.65
N GLU A 73 21.94 33.14 5.19
CA GLU A 73 21.73 34.53 4.74
C GLU A 73 21.60 35.53 5.89
N SER A 74 21.25 35.08 7.10
CA SER A 74 21.12 35.95 8.29
C SER A 74 22.39 36.05 9.15
N GLY A 75 23.42 35.25 8.83
CA GLY A 75 24.71 35.23 9.52
C GLY A 75 25.83 36.06 8.85
N GLU A 76 25.62 36.58 7.64
CA GLU A 76 26.50 37.55 6.95
C GLU A 76 26.08 39.00 7.23
#